data_AF-A0A511NAU3-F1
#
_entry.id   AF-A0A511NAU3-F1
#
_cell.length_a   1.000
_cell.length_b   1.000
_cell.length_c   1.000
_cell.angle_alpha   90.00
_cell.angle_beta   90.00
_cell.angle_gamma   90.00
#
_symmetry.space_group_name_H-M   'P 1'
#
loop_
_entity.id
_entity.type
_entity.pdbx_description
1 polymer ?
#
loop_
_entity_poly.entity_id
_entity_poly.type
_entity_poly.pdbx_seq_one_letter_code
_entity_poly.pdbx_strand_id
1 'polypeptide(L)'
;MERNDTTIPAVSLIVAAIFWVILLFLFNSTLKSHHGAAEGAKEAPAAATAAASDWQTGGKAIYEANCAGCHGAAGEGGFGKALAGSGFVTGDPAGVINIIQKGKGGMPAFPQLNETQLLDVVNYIRNSWGNKADIVSPEIFAAKGDEEAKLAALNRSRFVPDHLGLPEIFLTTFIIILTIYGLIGLYSAWAEGETLKPGFHVVRSNNLAFGGIVLSMVGVLWFGYLFVKQIVMGIQGSEAEKIQPINVTAEGTYAAMVLLLLAAALMLYKKYFMDGEALVEDASGEFPW
;
A
#
# COMPACT_ATOMS: atom_id res chain seq x y z
N MET A 1 9.67 30.88 -35.11
CA MET A 1 8.49 30.66 -34.28
C MET A 1 8.95 30.75 -32.83
N GLU A 2 8.39 31.66 -32.03
CA GLU A 2 8.55 31.60 -30.57
C GLU A 2 7.94 30.27 -30.11
N ARG A 3 8.79 29.28 -29.83
CA ARG A 3 8.34 27.99 -29.32
C ARG A 3 7.83 28.28 -27.91
N ASN A 4 6.52 28.17 -27.72
CA ASN A 4 5.84 28.53 -26.47
C ASN A 4 6.08 27.46 -25.37
N ASP A 5 7.35 27.11 -25.15
CA ASP A 5 7.80 25.99 -24.32
C ASP A 5 7.56 26.20 -22.82
N THR A 6 7.22 27.41 -22.41
CA THR A 6 6.88 27.76 -21.02
C THR A 6 5.42 27.49 -20.67
N THR A 7 4.54 27.55 -21.66
CA THR A 7 3.11 27.29 -21.42
C THR A 7 2.83 25.81 -21.22
N ILE A 8 3.55 24.92 -21.88
CA ILE A 8 3.33 23.47 -21.77
C ILE A 8 3.56 22.94 -20.33
N PRO A 9 4.67 23.26 -19.63
CA PRO A 9 4.88 22.82 -18.25
C PRO A 9 3.92 23.50 -17.27
N ALA A 10 3.63 24.81 -17.44
CA ALA A 10 2.70 25.52 -16.57
C ALA A 10 1.25 25.00 -16.73
N VAL A 11 0.80 24.77 -17.97
CA VAL A 11 -0.51 24.19 -18.28
C VAL A 11 -0.60 22.76 -17.73
N SER A 12 0.45 21.95 -17.86
CA SER A 12 0.45 20.59 -17.32
C SER A 12 0.33 20.57 -15.80
N LEU A 13 1.04 21.46 -15.09
CA LEU A 13 0.94 21.59 -13.64
C LEU A 13 -0.42 22.13 -13.19
N ILE A 14 -0.99 23.10 -13.91
CA ILE A 14 -2.31 23.66 -13.62
C ILE A 14 -3.41 22.62 -13.88
N VAL A 15 -3.33 21.88 -14.99
CA VAL A 15 -4.27 20.79 -15.30
C VAL A 15 -4.17 19.69 -14.26
N ALA A 16 -2.95 19.30 -13.84
CA ALA A 16 -2.76 18.34 -12.76
C ALA A 16 -3.37 18.84 -11.43
N ALA A 17 -3.20 20.12 -11.09
CA ALA A 17 -3.77 20.71 -9.87
C ALA A 17 -5.30 20.80 -9.91
N ILE A 18 -5.88 21.24 -11.04
CA ILE A 18 -7.33 21.30 -11.24
C ILE A 18 -7.93 19.89 -11.18
N PHE A 19 -7.29 18.93 -11.85
CA PHE A 19 -7.73 17.54 -11.84
C PHE A 19 -7.61 16.92 -10.45
N TRP A 20 -6.55 17.23 -9.69
CA TRP A 20 -6.41 16.82 -8.30
C TRP A 20 -7.54 17.37 -7.44
N VAL A 21 -7.90 18.65 -7.57
CA VAL A 21 -9.03 19.25 -6.83
C VAL A 21 -10.36 18.62 -7.23
N ILE A 22 -10.61 18.41 -8.52
CA ILE A 22 -11.84 17.77 -9.02
C ILE A 22 -11.95 16.34 -8.50
N LEU A 23 -10.87 15.57 -8.57
CA LEU A 23 -10.85 14.20 -8.07
C LEU A 23 -10.95 14.16 -6.54
N LEU A 24 -10.30 15.06 -5.81
CA LEU A 24 -10.52 15.18 -4.37
C LEU A 24 -11.99 15.44 -4.03
N PHE A 25 -12.70 16.29 -4.79
CA PHE A 25 -14.13 16.52 -4.58
C PHE A 25 -14.99 15.33 -4.98
N LEU A 26 -14.71 14.68 -6.10
CA LEU A 26 -15.43 13.47 -6.54
C LEU A 26 -15.20 12.31 -5.57
N PHE A 27 -13.95 12.05 -5.17
CA PHE A 27 -13.61 11.01 -4.20
C PHE A 27 -14.03 11.37 -2.77
N ASN A 28 -14.03 12.65 -2.35
CA ASN A 28 -14.65 13.05 -1.08
C ASN A 28 -16.17 12.82 -1.13
N SER A 29 -16.83 12.99 -2.29
CA SER A 29 -18.24 12.64 -2.44
C SER A 29 -18.48 11.13 -2.39
N THR A 30 -17.55 10.33 -2.92
CA THR A 30 -17.57 8.85 -2.84
C THR A 30 -17.26 8.36 -1.41
N LEU A 31 -16.32 9.00 -0.71
CA LEU A 31 -16.05 8.76 0.70
C LEU A 31 -17.23 9.25 1.57
N LYS A 32 -17.94 10.32 1.19
CA LYS A 32 -19.20 10.72 1.82
C LYS A 32 -20.33 9.74 1.53
N SER A 33 -20.35 9.07 0.38
CA SER A 33 -21.31 7.99 0.12
C SER A 33 -20.96 6.69 0.83
N HIS A 34 -19.68 6.45 1.16
CA HIS A 34 -19.25 5.30 1.96
C HIS A 34 -19.27 5.56 3.48
N HIS A 35 -19.08 6.81 3.94
CA HIS A 35 -19.22 7.23 5.34
C HIS A 35 -20.62 7.81 5.68
N GLY A 36 -21.47 8.02 4.67
CA GLY A 36 -22.88 8.42 4.82
C GLY A 36 -23.82 7.27 5.17
N ALA A 37 -23.29 6.06 5.38
CA ALA A 37 -24.03 4.89 5.81
C ALA A 37 -23.89 4.59 7.32
N ALA A 38 -23.66 5.62 8.15
CA ALA A 38 -23.49 5.45 9.60
C ALA A 38 -24.48 6.22 10.49
N GLU A 39 -25.37 7.07 9.96
CA GLU A 39 -26.37 7.75 10.81
C GLU A 39 -27.76 7.78 10.13
N GLY A 40 -28.68 6.96 10.65
CA GLY A 40 -30.12 7.07 10.34
C GLY A 40 -30.82 5.81 9.84
N ALA A 41 -30.68 4.66 10.51
CA ALA A 41 -31.58 3.53 10.28
C ALA A 41 -32.82 3.63 11.19
N LYS A 42 -33.87 4.30 10.68
CA LYS A 42 -35.26 3.91 11.00
C LYS A 42 -35.56 2.58 10.29
N GLU A 43 -36.34 1.73 10.95
CA GLU A 43 -36.71 0.38 10.52
C GLU A 43 -37.38 0.29 9.13
N ALA A 44 -36.89 -0.69 8.35
CA ALA A 44 -37.59 -1.63 7.45
C ALA A 44 -38.30 -1.13 6.16
N PRO A 45 -38.45 -1.98 5.11
CA PRO A 45 -38.33 -3.43 5.11
C PRO A 45 -37.39 -4.08 4.07
N ALA A 46 -37.21 -5.38 4.29
CA ALA A 46 -36.30 -6.33 3.66
C ALA A 46 -36.58 -6.67 2.18
N ALA A 47 -35.49 -7.08 1.50
CA ALA A 47 -35.35 -8.10 0.44
C ALA A 47 -34.42 -7.60 -0.70
N ALA A 48 -33.36 -8.28 -1.15
CA ALA A 48 -32.75 -9.55 -0.74
C ALA A 48 -31.31 -9.68 -1.33
N THR A 49 -30.38 -10.12 -0.46
CA THR A 49 -29.41 -11.22 -0.62
C THR A 49 -28.33 -11.22 -1.73
N ALA A 50 -27.08 -11.04 -1.28
CA ALA A 50 -25.97 -11.94 -1.58
C ALA A 50 -25.24 -12.30 -0.26
N ALA A 51 -25.53 -13.50 0.25
CA ALA A 51 -24.82 -14.28 1.28
C ALA A 51 -24.13 -13.55 2.45
N ALA A 52 -24.91 -12.97 3.36
CA ALA A 52 -24.49 -12.90 4.76
C ALA A 52 -24.61 -14.33 5.34
N SER A 53 -23.49 -14.93 5.74
CA SER A 53 -23.44 -16.16 6.52
C SER A 53 -24.43 -16.08 7.69
N ASP A 54 -25.41 -16.99 7.76
CA ASP A 54 -26.34 -17.13 8.89
C ASP A 54 -25.64 -17.83 10.06
N TRP A 55 -24.50 -17.28 10.49
CA TRP A 55 -23.70 -17.83 11.58
C TRP A 55 -24.45 -17.80 12.91
N GLN A 56 -25.44 -16.91 13.03
CA GLN A 56 -26.29 -16.76 14.21
C GLN A 56 -27.20 -17.98 14.41
N THR A 57 -27.77 -18.52 13.33
CA THR A 57 -28.66 -19.68 13.39
C THR A 57 -27.93 -20.97 13.01
N GLY A 58 -27.25 -20.97 11.86
CA GLY A 58 -26.49 -22.11 11.35
C GLY A 58 -25.29 -22.46 12.22
N GLY A 59 -24.49 -21.46 12.60
CA GLY A 59 -23.34 -21.65 13.49
C GLY A 59 -23.73 -22.14 14.88
N LYS A 60 -24.86 -21.64 15.41
CA LYS A 60 -25.46 -22.12 16.66
C LYS A 60 -25.88 -23.58 16.59
N ALA A 61 -26.60 -23.98 15.54
CA ALA A 61 -27.04 -25.36 15.37
C ALA A 61 -25.85 -26.34 15.29
N ILE A 62 -24.79 -25.94 14.57
CA ILE A 62 -23.55 -26.73 14.48
C ILE A 62 -22.87 -26.83 15.85
N TYR A 63 -22.81 -25.72 16.60
CA TYR A 63 -22.23 -25.70 17.95
C TYR A 63 -22.99 -26.62 18.91
N GLU A 64 -24.32 -26.55 18.93
CA GLU A 64 -25.17 -27.38 19.78
C GLU A 64 -25.02 -28.87 19.46
N ALA A 65 -24.93 -29.22 18.17
CA ALA A 65 -24.80 -30.60 17.72
C ALA A 65 -23.40 -31.21 17.97
N ASN A 66 -22.34 -30.41 17.86
CA ASN A 66 -20.97 -30.94 17.77
C ASN A 66 -20.03 -30.50 18.91
N CYS A 67 -20.30 -29.37 19.56
CA CYS A 67 -19.35 -28.70 20.45
C CYS A 67 -19.85 -28.59 21.89
N ALA A 68 -21.15 -28.33 22.07
CA ALA A 68 -21.76 -28.08 23.38
C ALA A 68 -21.60 -29.23 24.38
N GLY A 69 -21.54 -30.48 23.90
CA GLY A 69 -21.35 -31.66 24.77
C GLY A 69 -20.04 -31.66 25.55
N CYS A 70 -18.99 -31.01 25.04
CA CYS A 70 -17.70 -30.88 25.74
C CYS A 70 -17.48 -29.46 26.29
N HIS A 71 -17.88 -28.43 25.54
CA HIS A 71 -17.59 -27.03 25.86
C HIS A 71 -18.71 -26.31 26.62
N GLY A 72 -19.82 -27.00 26.92
CA GLY A 72 -20.98 -26.42 27.59
C GLY A 72 -21.91 -25.70 26.62
N ALA A 73 -23.19 -25.58 26.97
CA ALA A 73 -24.20 -24.95 26.12
C ALA A 73 -23.97 -23.44 25.96
N ALA A 74 -23.36 -22.82 26.97
CA ALA A 74 -22.98 -21.41 27.00
C ALA A 74 -21.47 -21.19 26.85
N GLY A 75 -20.72 -22.19 26.35
CA GLY A 75 -19.26 -22.10 26.21
C GLY A 75 -18.53 -21.99 27.55
N GLU A 76 -19.18 -22.32 28.67
CA GLU A 76 -18.67 -22.24 30.03
C GLU A 76 -17.57 -23.28 30.33
N GLY A 77 -17.42 -24.27 29.44
CA GLY A 77 -16.48 -25.36 29.59
C GLY A 77 -17.03 -26.53 30.41
N GLY A 78 -16.18 -27.51 30.64
CA GLY A 78 -16.52 -28.73 31.36
C GLY A 78 -15.45 -29.77 31.09
N PHE A 79 -15.75 -30.73 30.21
CA PHE A 79 -14.76 -31.66 29.68
C PHE A 79 -13.76 -30.95 28.74
N GLY A 80 -14.28 -30.05 27.91
CA GLY A 80 -13.52 -29.11 27.09
C GLY A 80 -13.23 -27.80 27.83
N LYS A 81 -12.26 -27.02 27.33
CA LYS A 81 -11.94 -25.70 27.88
C LYS A 81 -13.08 -24.70 27.67
N ALA A 82 -13.21 -23.73 28.56
CA ALA A 82 -14.16 -22.63 28.38
C ALA A 82 -13.85 -21.83 27.10
N LEU A 83 -14.89 -21.53 26.33
CA LEU A 83 -14.87 -20.71 25.12
C LEU A 83 -15.40 -19.30 25.39
N ALA A 84 -16.31 -19.16 26.36
CA ALA A 84 -16.81 -17.87 26.81
C ALA A 84 -15.70 -17.05 27.47
N GLY A 85 -15.51 -15.80 27.03
CA GLY A 85 -14.49 -14.88 27.55
C GLY A 85 -13.04 -15.30 27.26
N SER A 86 -12.81 -16.27 26.38
CA SER A 86 -11.47 -16.79 26.10
C SER A 86 -10.70 -15.85 25.17
N GLY A 87 -9.57 -15.30 25.64
CA GLY A 87 -8.68 -14.49 24.81
C GLY A 87 -8.08 -15.23 23.61
N PHE A 88 -8.00 -16.57 23.68
CA PHE A 88 -7.61 -17.39 22.53
C PHE A 88 -8.70 -17.42 21.46
N VAL A 89 -9.98 -17.49 21.87
CA VAL A 89 -11.11 -17.49 20.94
C VAL A 89 -11.25 -16.14 20.24
N THR A 90 -11.06 -15.03 20.94
CA THR A 90 -11.17 -13.68 20.37
C THR A 90 -9.91 -13.20 19.64
N GLY A 91 -8.76 -13.86 19.85
CA GLY A 91 -7.50 -13.60 19.16
C GLY A 91 -7.50 -14.04 17.68
N ASP A 92 -6.40 -14.65 17.23
CA ASP A 92 -6.26 -15.06 15.82
C ASP A 92 -7.27 -16.16 15.42
N PRO A 93 -8.16 -15.91 14.45
CA PRO A 93 -9.14 -16.90 14.00
C PRO A 93 -8.51 -18.16 13.39
N ALA A 94 -7.31 -18.07 12.81
CA ALA A 94 -6.65 -19.24 12.22
C ALA A 94 -6.32 -20.31 13.27
N GLY A 95 -6.06 -19.91 14.51
CA GLY A 95 -5.84 -20.83 15.63
C GLY A 95 -7.09 -21.65 15.96
N VAL A 96 -8.26 -20.99 16.04
CA VAL A 96 -9.54 -21.66 16.32
C VAL A 96 -9.91 -22.61 15.18
N ILE A 97 -9.76 -22.16 13.93
CA ILE A 97 -10.09 -22.96 12.75
C ILE A 97 -9.22 -24.21 12.65
N ASN A 98 -7.89 -24.06 12.83
CA ASN A 98 -6.98 -25.19 12.78
C ASN A 98 -7.30 -26.25 13.85
N ILE A 99 -7.73 -25.83 15.05
CA ILE A 99 -8.11 -26.76 16.11
C ILE A 99 -9.39 -27.51 15.74
N ILE A 100 -10.38 -26.85 15.12
CA ILE A 100 -11.60 -27.53 14.68
C ILE A 100 -11.30 -28.52 13.55
N GLN A 101 -10.46 -28.14 12.57
CA GLN A 101 -10.14 -28.99 11.43
C GLN A 101 -9.23 -30.16 11.77
N LYS A 102 -8.20 -29.94 12.59
CA LYS A 102 -7.14 -30.93 12.87
C LYS A 102 -7.24 -31.58 14.24
N GLY A 103 -8.08 -31.06 15.12
CA GLY A 103 -8.14 -31.47 16.52
C GLY A 103 -6.92 -30.99 17.31
N LYS A 104 -6.99 -31.09 18.64
CA LYS A 104 -5.84 -30.80 19.53
C LYS A 104 -6.02 -31.49 20.88
N GLY A 105 -5.04 -32.32 21.26
CA GLY A 105 -5.09 -33.05 22.53
C GLY A 105 -6.30 -33.97 22.59
N GLY A 106 -7.19 -33.76 23.57
CA GLY A 106 -8.43 -34.53 23.72
C GLY A 106 -9.60 -34.08 22.83
N MET A 107 -9.44 -33.01 22.03
CA MET A 107 -10.47 -32.55 21.10
C MET A 107 -10.28 -33.24 19.72
N PRO A 108 -11.29 -33.98 19.23
CA PRO A 108 -11.22 -34.63 17.91
C PRO A 108 -11.24 -33.60 16.77
N ALA A 109 -10.78 -34.02 15.60
CA ALA A 109 -10.93 -33.28 14.36
C ALA A 109 -12.38 -33.35 13.84
N PHE A 110 -12.85 -32.29 13.18
CA PHE A 110 -14.18 -32.22 12.55
C PHE A 110 -14.07 -32.08 11.02
N PRO A 111 -13.50 -33.07 10.30
CA PRO A 111 -13.34 -33.01 8.84
C PRO A 111 -14.66 -33.05 8.06
N GLN A 112 -15.77 -33.41 8.71
CA GLN A 112 -17.10 -33.46 8.12
C GLN A 112 -17.74 -32.08 7.92
N LEU A 113 -17.20 -31.03 8.52
CA LEU A 113 -17.71 -29.67 8.34
C LEU A 113 -17.17 -29.09 7.04
N ASN A 114 -18.07 -28.63 6.17
CA ASN A 114 -17.66 -27.86 4.99
C ASN A 114 -17.17 -26.46 5.39
N GLU A 115 -16.49 -25.77 4.48
CA GLU A 115 -15.87 -24.46 4.76
C GLU A 115 -16.89 -23.41 5.28
N THR A 116 -18.09 -23.37 4.70
CA THR A 116 -19.16 -22.46 5.14
C THR A 116 -19.62 -22.77 6.57
N GLN A 117 -19.89 -24.03 6.88
CA GLN A 117 -20.28 -24.50 8.21
C GLN A 117 -19.19 -24.24 9.26
N LEU A 118 -17.93 -24.40 8.85
CA LEU A 118 -16.77 -24.13 9.69
C LEU A 118 -16.66 -22.64 10.04
N LEU A 119 -16.84 -21.76 9.05
CA LEU A 119 -16.84 -20.32 9.29
C LEU A 119 -18.04 -19.88 10.12
N ASP A 120 -19.22 -20.47 9.90
CA ASP A 120 -20.43 -20.18 10.67
C ASP A 120 -20.24 -20.53 12.16
N VAL A 121 -19.73 -21.73 12.47
CA VAL A 121 -19.51 -22.13 13.87
C VAL A 121 -18.40 -21.31 14.54
N VAL A 122 -17.36 -20.94 13.79
CA VAL A 122 -16.27 -20.08 14.30
C VAL A 122 -16.78 -18.68 14.60
N ASN A 123 -17.55 -18.07 13.69
CA ASN A 123 -18.15 -16.76 13.89
C ASN A 123 -19.13 -16.76 15.06
N TYR A 124 -19.91 -17.84 15.21
CA TYR A 124 -20.79 -18.03 16.36
C TYR A 124 -20.04 -18.06 17.69
N ILE A 125 -19.00 -18.89 17.82
CA ILE A 125 -18.20 -19.01 19.05
C ILE A 125 -17.50 -17.67 19.39
N ARG A 126 -17.00 -16.98 18.37
CA ARG A 126 -16.28 -15.70 18.51
C ARG A 126 -17.14 -14.49 18.85
N ASN A 127 -18.46 -14.61 18.66
CA ASN A 127 -19.42 -13.53 18.91
C ASN A 127 -20.52 -13.92 19.91
N SER A 128 -20.33 -15.01 20.65
CA SER A 128 -21.25 -15.49 21.68
C SER A 128 -20.66 -15.34 23.09
N TRP A 129 -21.54 -15.31 24.10
CA TRP A 129 -21.18 -15.36 25.52
C TRP A 129 -20.16 -14.29 25.97
N GLY A 130 -20.36 -13.06 25.48
CA GLY A 130 -19.51 -11.92 25.80
C GLY A 130 -18.24 -11.82 24.94
N ASN A 131 -17.97 -12.80 24.07
CA ASN A 131 -16.95 -12.67 23.04
C ASN A 131 -17.41 -11.66 21.98
N LYS A 132 -16.49 -10.79 21.55
CA LYS A 132 -16.69 -9.84 20.46
C LYS A 132 -15.44 -9.86 19.59
N ALA A 133 -15.57 -10.32 18.35
CA ALA A 133 -14.45 -10.34 17.42
C ALA A 133 -14.96 -10.20 15.98
N ASP A 134 -14.07 -9.74 15.10
CA ASP A 134 -14.41 -9.51 13.70
C ASP A 134 -14.91 -10.79 13.01
N ILE A 135 -15.89 -10.61 12.12
CA ILE A 135 -16.49 -11.70 11.34
C ILE A 135 -15.45 -12.22 10.35
N VAL A 136 -15.23 -13.54 10.36
CA VAL A 136 -14.35 -14.23 9.43
C VAL A 136 -15.16 -14.59 8.18
N SER A 137 -14.88 -13.92 7.06
CA SER A 137 -15.45 -14.27 5.76
C SER A 137 -14.56 -15.27 5.01
N PRO A 138 -15.09 -15.98 3.99
CA PRO A 138 -14.29 -16.89 3.13
C PRO A 138 -13.08 -16.19 2.50
N GLU A 139 -13.22 -14.90 2.16
CA GLU A 139 -12.15 -14.08 1.59
C GLU A 139 -11.01 -13.85 2.61
N ILE A 140 -11.35 -13.60 3.88
CA ILE A 140 -10.37 -13.45 4.97
C ILE A 140 -9.74 -14.81 5.34
N PHE A 141 -10.50 -15.90 5.19
CA PHE A 141 -10.04 -17.26 5.48
C PHE A 141 -9.07 -17.78 4.41
N ALA A 142 -9.40 -17.62 3.13
CA ALA A 142 -8.54 -17.99 2.01
C ALA A 142 -7.18 -17.26 2.06
N ALA A 143 -7.18 -16.00 2.50
CA ALA A 143 -5.94 -15.22 2.65
C ALA A 143 -5.07 -15.63 3.87
N LYS A 144 -5.58 -16.44 4.81
CA LYS A 144 -4.87 -16.81 6.05
C LYS A 144 -4.40 -18.27 6.10
N GLY A 145 -4.90 -19.14 5.22
CA GLY A 145 -4.75 -20.59 5.32
C GLY A 145 -3.55 -21.22 4.58
N ASP A 146 -3.00 -20.55 3.58
CA ASP A 146 -1.91 -21.06 2.75
C ASP A 146 -0.59 -20.34 3.06
N GLU A 147 0.46 -21.09 3.36
CA GLU A 147 1.78 -20.52 3.58
C GLU A 147 2.33 -19.86 2.29
N GLU A 148 1.92 -20.40 1.14
CA GLU A 148 2.29 -19.94 -0.20
C GLU A 148 1.55 -18.67 -0.61
N ALA A 149 0.25 -18.50 -0.28
CA ALA A 149 -0.39 -17.19 -0.44
C ALA A 149 -0.19 -16.26 0.76
N LYS A 150 0.31 -16.72 1.92
CA LYS A 150 1.01 -15.85 2.88
C LYS A 150 2.26 -15.25 2.27
N LEU A 151 3.09 -16.02 1.56
CA LEU A 151 4.27 -15.50 0.86
C LEU A 151 3.90 -14.57 -0.30
N ALA A 152 2.85 -14.91 -1.06
CA ALA A 152 2.33 -14.05 -2.13
C ALA A 152 1.63 -12.79 -1.57
N ALA A 153 0.93 -12.89 -0.45
CA ALA A 153 0.28 -11.77 0.25
C ALA A 153 1.30 -10.94 1.03
N LEU A 154 2.36 -11.50 1.62
CA LEU A 154 3.49 -10.78 2.23
C LEU A 154 4.32 -10.06 1.16
N ASN A 155 4.45 -10.61 -0.05
CA ASN A 155 5.05 -9.91 -1.18
C ASN A 155 4.11 -8.86 -1.80
N ARG A 156 2.78 -9.04 -1.76
CA ARG A 156 1.79 -8.01 -2.15
C ARG A 156 1.64 -6.89 -1.12
N SER A 157 1.61 -7.23 0.17
CA SER A 157 1.43 -6.32 1.31
C SER A 157 2.73 -5.63 1.73
N ARG A 158 3.87 -6.03 1.16
CA ARG A 158 5.10 -5.22 1.18
C ARG A 158 4.86 -3.82 0.62
N PHE A 159 3.97 -3.65 -0.37
CA PHE A 159 3.84 -2.40 -1.12
C PHE A 159 2.46 -1.74 -1.08
N VAL A 160 1.41 -2.45 -0.66
CA VAL A 160 0.05 -1.92 -0.62
C VAL A 160 -0.55 -2.17 0.77
N PRO A 161 -0.72 -1.14 1.61
CA PRO A 161 -1.35 -1.31 2.91
C PRO A 161 -2.86 -1.59 2.76
N ASP A 162 -3.43 -2.32 3.71
CA ASP A 162 -4.80 -2.87 3.65
C ASP A 162 -5.92 -1.82 3.54
N HIS A 163 -5.59 -0.54 3.73
CA HIS A 163 -6.52 0.59 3.63
C HIS A 163 -6.51 1.28 2.25
N LEU A 164 -5.67 0.84 1.31
CA LEU A 164 -5.59 1.42 -0.04
C LEU A 164 -6.45 0.60 -1.03
N GLY A 165 -7.58 1.16 -1.42
CA GLY A 165 -8.46 0.63 -2.45
C GLY A 165 -7.89 0.80 -3.86
N LEU A 166 -8.36 -0.03 -4.80
CA LEU A 166 -7.96 0.00 -6.21
C LEU A 166 -8.08 1.40 -6.87
N PRO A 167 -9.12 2.23 -6.58
CA PRO A 167 -9.22 3.58 -7.12
C PRO A 167 -8.13 4.54 -6.61
N GLU A 168 -7.71 4.39 -5.35
CA GLU A 168 -6.71 5.25 -4.71
C GLU A 168 -5.31 4.92 -5.24
N ILE A 169 -5.05 3.65 -5.53
CA ILE A 169 -3.82 3.19 -6.20
C ILE A 169 -3.73 3.81 -7.61
N PHE A 170 -4.82 3.80 -8.37
CA PHE A 170 -4.88 4.40 -9.71
C PHE A 170 -4.63 5.91 -9.66
N LEU A 171 -5.30 6.61 -8.73
CA LEU A 171 -5.13 8.05 -8.55
C LEU A 171 -3.70 8.40 -8.17
N THR A 172 -3.13 7.69 -7.20
CA THR A 172 -1.76 7.92 -6.74
C THR A 172 -0.76 7.71 -7.87
N THR A 173 -0.91 6.63 -8.65
CA THR A 173 -0.03 6.34 -9.79
C THR A 173 -0.13 7.42 -10.86
N PHE A 174 -1.35 7.87 -11.18
CA PHE A 174 -1.56 8.92 -12.17
C PHE A 174 -0.98 10.27 -11.73
N ILE A 175 -1.13 10.64 -10.46
CA ILE A 175 -0.52 11.84 -9.87
C ILE A 175 1.00 11.76 -9.94
N ILE A 176 1.60 10.61 -9.62
CA ILE A 176 3.05 10.40 -9.70
C ILE A 176 3.53 10.63 -11.14
N ILE A 177 2.84 10.06 -12.14
CA ILE A 177 3.21 10.22 -13.55
C ILE A 177 3.16 11.70 -13.95
N LEU A 178 2.05 12.40 -13.68
CA LEU A 178 1.93 13.82 -14.04
C LEU A 178 2.96 14.69 -13.33
N THR A 179 3.25 14.39 -12.06
CA THR A 179 4.26 15.12 -11.28
C THR A 179 5.65 14.90 -11.88
N ILE A 180 6.00 13.67 -12.26
CA ILE A 180 7.27 13.37 -12.91
C ILE A 180 7.38 14.12 -14.24
N TYR A 181 6.34 14.09 -15.09
CA TYR A 181 6.33 14.82 -16.36
C TYR A 181 6.46 16.35 -16.15
N GLY A 182 5.77 16.91 -15.16
CA GLY A 182 5.88 18.32 -14.79
C GLY A 182 7.29 18.70 -14.34
N LEU A 183 7.92 17.86 -13.51
CA LEU A 183 9.30 18.06 -13.04
C LEU A 183 10.32 17.96 -14.19
N ILE A 184 10.12 17.04 -15.15
CA ILE A 184 10.96 16.94 -16.35
C ILE A 184 10.83 18.22 -17.21
N GLY A 185 9.61 18.72 -17.42
CA GLY A 185 9.39 19.96 -18.14
C GLY A 185 10.06 21.16 -17.46
N LEU A 186 9.92 21.27 -16.14
CA LEU A 186 10.58 22.31 -15.34
C LEU A 186 12.11 22.19 -15.39
N TYR A 187 12.64 20.96 -15.35
CA TYR A 187 14.07 20.69 -15.52
C TYR A 187 14.58 21.18 -16.88
N SER A 188 13.86 20.83 -17.95
CA SER A 188 14.24 21.24 -19.30
C SER A 188 14.31 22.76 -19.42
N ALA A 189 13.27 23.45 -18.95
CA ALA A 189 13.22 24.92 -18.96
C ALA A 189 14.34 25.57 -18.13
N TRP A 190 14.62 25.05 -16.93
CA TRP A 190 15.68 25.59 -16.07
C TRP A 190 17.10 25.30 -16.61
N ALA A 191 17.32 24.10 -17.14
CA ALA A 191 18.62 23.66 -17.63
C ALA A 191 19.01 24.38 -18.92
N GLU A 192 18.11 24.42 -19.90
CA GLU A 192 18.38 24.87 -21.26
C GLU A 192 17.96 26.33 -21.51
N GLY A 193 17.09 26.89 -20.65
CA GLY A 193 16.53 28.23 -20.82
C GLY A 193 15.46 28.28 -21.90
N GLU A 194 14.72 29.39 -21.99
CA GLU A 194 13.58 29.52 -22.93
C GLU A 194 14.00 29.77 -24.38
N THR A 195 15.26 30.14 -24.61
CA THR A 195 15.79 30.43 -25.95
C THR A 195 17.18 29.84 -26.12
N LEU A 196 17.30 28.83 -26.99
CA LEU A 196 18.58 28.31 -27.44
C LEU A 196 19.21 29.32 -28.40
N LYS A 197 20.21 30.06 -27.91
CA LYS A 197 21.00 30.94 -28.79
C LYS A 197 22.01 30.08 -29.55
N PRO A 198 22.14 30.25 -30.87
CA PRO A 198 23.16 29.55 -31.64
C PRO A 198 24.58 29.82 -31.14
N GLY A 199 25.43 28.80 -31.17
CA GLY A 199 26.86 28.92 -30.86
C GLY A 199 27.31 28.16 -29.60
N PHE A 200 28.59 28.33 -29.27
CA PHE A 200 29.22 27.69 -28.12
C PHE A 200 28.92 28.47 -26.82
N HIS A 201 28.27 27.80 -25.88
CA HIS A 201 28.03 28.32 -24.54
C HIS A 201 29.05 27.72 -23.58
N VAL A 202 30.14 28.45 -23.37
CA VAL A 202 31.16 28.06 -22.40
C VAL A 202 30.68 28.40 -21.00
N VAL A 203 30.58 27.40 -20.15
CA VAL A 203 30.08 27.57 -18.79
C VAL A 203 31.23 27.72 -17.83
N ARG A 204 31.17 28.72 -16.95
CA ARG A 204 32.11 28.85 -15.83
C ARG A 204 31.47 28.37 -14.55
N SER A 205 32.05 27.32 -13.98
CA SER A 205 31.67 26.83 -12.66
C SER A 205 31.91 27.92 -11.60
N ASN A 206 31.13 27.84 -10.52
CA ASN A 206 31.29 28.71 -9.36
C ASN A 206 31.37 27.87 -8.08
N ASN A 207 31.93 28.45 -7.01
CA ASN A 207 32.15 27.74 -5.74
C ASN A 207 30.84 27.20 -5.13
N LEU A 208 29.71 27.87 -5.38
CA LEU A 208 28.41 27.44 -4.90
C LEU A 208 27.92 26.17 -5.62
N ALA A 209 28.07 26.10 -6.93
CA ALA A 209 27.72 24.94 -7.74
C ALA A 209 28.62 23.74 -7.40
N PHE A 210 29.91 23.98 -7.19
CA PHE A 210 30.84 22.96 -6.71
C PHE A 210 30.43 22.45 -5.32
N GLY A 211 30.14 23.35 -4.38
CA GLY A 211 29.65 22.99 -3.05
C GLY A 211 28.34 22.21 -3.09
N GLY A 212 27.43 22.56 -4.01
CA GLY A 212 26.17 21.86 -4.23
C GLY A 212 26.36 20.43 -4.72
N ILE A 213 27.29 20.19 -5.66
CA ILE A 213 27.64 18.83 -6.12
C ILE A 213 28.29 18.02 -5.00
N VAL A 214 29.20 18.61 -4.23
CA VAL A 214 29.84 17.90 -3.12
C VAL A 214 28.80 17.52 -2.06
N LEU A 215 27.91 18.44 -1.71
CA LEU A 215 26.84 18.19 -0.74
C LEU A 215 25.88 17.09 -1.22
N SER A 216 25.51 17.09 -2.51
CA SER A 216 24.65 16.04 -3.05
C SER A 216 25.33 14.67 -3.06
N MET A 217 26.62 14.61 -3.38
CA MET A 217 27.41 13.36 -3.31
C MET A 217 27.54 12.84 -1.87
N VAL A 218 27.80 13.72 -0.90
CA VAL A 218 27.83 13.33 0.52
C VAL A 218 26.46 12.83 0.97
N GLY A 219 25.37 13.48 0.54
CA GLY A 219 24.01 13.04 0.81
C GLY A 219 23.70 11.66 0.21
N VAL A 220 24.14 11.39 -1.03
CA VAL A 220 24.00 10.07 -1.67
C VAL A 220 24.68 8.98 -0.84
N LEU A 221 25.90 9.24 -0.36
CA LEU A 221 26.62 8.28 0.49
C LEU A 221 25.90 8.07 1.83
N TRP A 222 25.41 9.15 2.46
CA TRP A 222 24.69 9.08 3.72
C TRP A 222 23.38 8.30 3.62
N PHE A 223 22.52 8.65 2.66
CA PHE A 223 21.25 7.95 2.46
C PHE A 223 21.45 6.54 1.91
N GLY A 224 22.48 6.30 1.10
CA GLY A 224 22.89 4.96 0.68
C GLY A 224 23.30 4.09 1.87
N TYR A 225 24.08 4.63 2.82
CA TYR A 225 24.41 3.95 4.06
C TYR A 225 23.16 3.63 4.89
N LEU A 226 22.25 4.59 5.07
CA LEU A 226 20.99 4.38 5.80
C LEU A 226 20.12 3.31 5.14
N PHE A 227 20.03 3.31 3.81
CA PHE A 227 19.29 2.31 3.04
C PHE A 227 19.87 0.90 3.24
N VAL A 228 21.19 0.74 3.10
CA VAL A 228 21.87 -0.54 3.31
C VAL A 228 21.71 -1.00 4.76
N LYS A 229 21.91 -0.10 5.73
CA LYS A 229 21.73 -0.39 7.16
C LYS A 229 20.31 -0.88 7.44
N GLN A 230 19.30 -0.25 6.84
CA GLN A 230 17.90 -0.63 7.00
C GLN A 230 17.62 -2.03 6.41
N ILE A 231 18.12 -2.32 5.21
CA ILE A 231 18.02 -3.66 4.59
C ILE A 231 18.68 -4.72 5.47
N VAL A 232 19.90 -4.46 5.95
CA VAL A 232 20.64 -5.41 6.80
C VAL A 232 19.90 -5.66 8.11
N MET A 233 19.34 -4.61 8.73
CA MET A 233 18.48 -4.74 9.91
C MET A 233 17.21 -5.56 9.62
N GLY A 234 16.60 -5.39 8.45
CA GLY A 234 15.45 -6.18 8.02
C GLY A 234 15.80 -7.67 7.83
N ILE A 235 16.95 -7.97 7.23
CA ILE A 235 17.43 -9.34 7.05
C ILE A 235 17.76 -9.98 8.41
N GLN A 236 18.51 -9.30 9.27
CA GLN A 236 18.88 -9.82 10.60
C GLN A 236 17.68 -9.94 11.55
N GLY A 237 16.70 -9.04 11.43
CA GLY A 237 15.46 -9.09 12.20
C GLY A 237 14.53 -10.23 11.80
N SER A 238 14.70 -10.81 10.60
CA SER A 238 13.92 -11.95 10.14
C SER A 238 14.30 -13.28 10.82
N GLU A 239 15.49 -13.34 11.44
CA GLU A 239 15.95 -14.50 12.23
C GLU A 239 15.73 -14.34 13.74
N ALA A 240 15.19 -13.20 14.19
CA ALA A 240 14.96 -12.91 15.60
C ALA A 240 13.65 -13.54 16.12
N GLU A 241 13.67 -14.00 17.38
CA GLU A 241 12.51 -14.61 18.07
C GLU A 241 11.27 -13.67 18.13
N LYS A 242 11.49 -12.36 17.95
CA LYS A 242 10.43 -11.39 17.66
C LYS A 242 10.69 -10.74 16.31
N ILE A 243 9.79 -10.98 15.36
CA ILE A 243 9.73 -10.28 14.07
C ILE A 243 9.57 -8.78 14.36
N GLN A 244 10.62 -7.99 14.14
CA GLN A 244 10.48 -6.55 14.16
C GLN A 244 9.85 -6.09 12.85
N PRO A 245 8.84 -5.19 12.88
CA PRO A 245 8.22 -4.72 11.66
C PRO A 245 9.24 -3.97 10.81
N ILE A 246 9.44 -4.43 9.58
CA ILE A 246 10.31 -3.78 8.58
C ILE A 246 9.71 -2.43 8.22
N ASN A 247 10.46 -1.35 8.36
CA ASN A 247 10.01 0.00 8.01
C ASN A 247 10.22 0.28 6.51
N VAL A 248 9.27 -0.16 5.69
CA VAL A 248 9.29 -0.01 4.23
C VAL A 248 9.23 1.46 3.80
N THR A 249 8.54 2.31 4.56
CA THR A 249 8.46 3.75 4.30
C THR A 249 9.85 4.40 4.37
N ALA A 250 10.67 4.00 5.35
CA ALA A 250 12.04 4.48 5.49
C ALA A 250 12.92 4.00 4.31
N GLU A 251 12.81 2.73 3.90
CA GLU A 251 13.54 2.19 2.75
C GLU A 251 13.23 2.95 1.47
N GLY A 252 11.93 3.14 1.17
CA GLY A 252 11.48 3.90 0.03
C GLY A 252 11.94 5.36 0.07
N THR A 253 11.90 5.98 1.26
CA THR A 253 12.34 7.37 1.44
C THR A 253 13.83 7.52 1.19
N TYR A 254 14.66 6.62 1.73
CA TYR A 254 16.12 6.68 1.53
C TYR A 254 16.50 6.42 0.07
N ALA A 255 15.88 5.44 -0.58
CA ALA A 255 16.08 5.18 -2.00
C ALA A 255 15.67 6.39 -2.87
N ALA A 256 14.51 7.00 -2.57
CA ALA A 256 14.07 8.21 -3.26
C ALA A 256 15.04 9.38 -3.07
N MET A 257 15.55 9.61 -1.85
CA MET A 257 16.53 10.66 -1.60
C MET A 257 17.83 10.44 -2.38
N VAL A 258 18.32 9.20 -2.47
CA VAL A 258 19.49 8.87 -3.29
C VAL A 258 19.26 9.27 -4.74
N LEU A 259 18.13 8.87 -5.33
CA LEU A 259 17.80 9.19 -6.73
C LEU A 259 17.65 10.70 -6.96
N LEU A 260 16.99 11.41 -6.04
CA LEU A 260 16.82 12.86 -6.13
C LEU A 260 18.15 13.61 -6.01
N LEU A 261 19.05 13.17 -5.12
CA LEU A 261 20.36 13.78 -4.96
C LEU A 261 21.28 13.50 -6.15
N LEU A 262 21.22 12.30 -6.74
CA LEU A 262 21.90 11.99 -8.00
C LEU A 262 21.37 12.86 -9.14
N ALA A 263 20.05 13.01 -9.26
CA ALA A 263 19.43 13.89 -10.24
C ALA A 263 19.85 15.35 -10.04
N ALA A 264 19.89 15.84 -8.78
CA ALA A 264 20.37 17.17 -8.46
C ALA A 264 21.86 17.35 -8.81
N ALA A 265 22.70 16.35 -8.55
CA ALA A 265 24.12 16.37 -8.93
C ALA A 265 24.29 16.47 -10.46
N LEU A 266 23.56 15.64 -11.21
CA LEU A 266 23.55 15.67 -12.68
C LEU A 266 23.03 17.01 -13.22
N MET A 267 22.00 17.55 -12.59
CA MET A 267 21.40 18.84 -12.93
C MET A 267 22.41 19.98 -12.75
N LEU A 268 23.09 20.03 -11.60
CA LEU A 268 24.14 21.03 -11.34
C LEU A 268 25.33 20.84 -12.29
N TYR A 269 25.71 19.59 -12.57
CA TYR A 269 26.79 19.28 -13.50
C TYR A 269 26.48 19.77 -14.92
N LYS A 270 25.32 19.39 -15.49
CA LYS A 270 24.90 19.83 -16.84
C LYS A 270 24.82 21.35 -16.92
N LYS A 271 24.33 22.03 -15.86
CA LYS A 271 24.13 23.48 -15.88
C LYS A 271 25.40 24.30 -15.72
N TYR A 272 26.35 23.85 -14.89
CA TYR A 272 27.50 24.67 -14.45
C TYR A 272 28.86 24.12 -14.86
N PHE A 273 28.95 22.89 -15.38
CA PHE A 273 30.22 22.21 -15.67
C PHE A 273 30.30 21.60 -17.08
N MET A 274 29.19 21.51 -17.80
CA MET A 274 29.15 20.99 -19.16
C MET A 274 28.94 22.12 -20.15
N ASP A 275 29.86 22.28 -21.11
CA ASP A 275 29.69 23.24 -22.20
C ASP A 275 28.57 22.76 -23.13
N GLY A 276 27.78 23.72 -23.62
CA GLY A 276 26.69 23.46 -24.54
C GLY A 276 27.02 23.97 -25.94
N GLU A 277 26.64 23.19 -26.96
CA GLU A 277 26.56 23.67 -28.34
C GLU A 277 25.11 23.62 -28.81
N ALA A 278 24.62 24.74 -29.33
CA ALA A 278 23.34 24.79 -30.02
C ALA A 278 23.62 25.00 -31.51
N LEU A 279 23.46 23.93 -32.30
CA LEU A 279 23.53 24.01 -33.74
C LEU A 279 22.26 24.66 -34.27
N VAL A 280 22.41 25.60 -35.22
CA VAL A 280 21.27 26.04 -36.03
C VAL A 280 21.05 24.95 -37.04
N GLU A 281 19.95 24.20 -36.92
CA GLU A 281 19.42 23.54 -38.10
C GLU A 281 18.97 24.65 -39.05
N ASP A 282 19.68 24.80 -40.17
CA ASP A 282 19.22 25.67 -41.24
C ASP A 282 17.82 25.19 -41.66
N ALA A 283 16.87 26.12 -41.73
CA ALA A 283 15.52 25.86 -42.20
C ALA A 283 15.48 25.32 -43.65
N SER A 284 16.62 25.31 -44.35
CA SER A 284 16.79 24.68 -45.67
C SER A 284 16.79 23.15 -45.67
N GLY A 285 16.96 22.47 -44.52
CA GLY A 285 16.76 21.02 -44.44
C GLY A 285 17.58 20.18 -45.45
N GLU A 286 18.76 20.64 -45.86
CA GLU A 286 19.64 19.82 -46.70
C GLU A 286 20.38 18.81 -45.84
N PHE A 287 19.73 17.67 -45.57
CA PHE A 287 20.40 16.45 -45.16
C PHE A 287 21.28 15.96 -46.32
N PRO A 288 22.62 15.91 -46.18
CA PRO A 288 23.42 15.08 -47.06
C PRO A 288 23.23 13.64 -46.56
N TRP A 289 22.39 12.91 -47.30
CA TRP A 289 22.27 11.44 -47.32
C TRP A 289 23.36 10.67 -46.56
#